data_AF-A0A2T0HYT8-F1
#
_entry.id   AF-A0A2T0HYT8-F1
#
_cell.length_a   1.000
_cell.length_b   1.000
_cell.length_c   1.000
_cell.angle_alpha   90.00
_cell.angle_beta   90.00
_cell.angle_gamma   90.00
#
_symmetry.space_group_name_H-M   'P 1'
#
loop_
_entity.id
_entity.type
_entity.pdbx_description
1 polymer ?
#
loop_
_entity_poly.entity_id
_entity_poly.type
_entity_poly.pdbx_seq_one_letter_code
_entity_poly.pdbx_strand_id
1 'polypeptide(L)'
;MREVGPYFRKIDAFFRIDEIKIEAKEYKLNLAELKEEDVDLESMGFLIKMNRIAHETKYNLFLKSSAVMIYSAFESSLLSVAQAVSEVTDMKVNVRKYKKKSSDDQFLGGVGNYALYLIEVHKIEWGGLEEMWERIDKFRFVRNCIVHKGGELDANEFDIFDEVSAHESGLSRDEEVILIDFFYLTQIFELMKDFFEALCLKLDGRVFIK
;
A
#
# COMPACT_ATOMS: atom_id res chain seq x y z
N MET A 1 8.33 0.51 -13.12
CA MET A 1 8.58 0.78 -11.68
C MET A 1 10.00 0.36 -11.25
N ARG A 2 11.08 0.74 -11.95
CA ARG A 2 12.40 0.08 -11.77
C ARG A 2 13.24 0.51 -10.54
N GLU A 3 12.82 1.49 -9.74
CA GLU A 3 13.66 2.03 -8.65
C GLU A 3 12.99 2.17 -7.28
N VAL A 4 11.75 1.71 -7.15
CA VAL A 4 10.94 1.90 -5.93
C VAL A 4 11.45 1.03 -4.76
N GLY A 5 11.72 -0.26 -5.02
CA GLY A 5 12.21 -1.19 -3.98
C GLY A 5 13.57 -0.80 -3.35
N PRO A 6 14.62 -0.45 -4.13
CA PRO A 6 15.88 0.02 -3.57
C PRO A 6 15.75 1.30 -2.74
N TYR A 7 14.88 2.24 -3.15
CA TYR A 7 14.62 3.46 -2.39
C TYR A 7 13.94 3.16 -1.05
N PHE A 8 12.89 2.32 -1.07
CA PHE A 8 12.19 1.87 0.13
C PHE A 8 13.12 1.22 1.14
N ARG A 9 13.99 0.30 0.69
CA ARG A 9 14.98 -0.35 1.57
C ARG A 9 15.97 0.63 2.21
N LYS A 10 16.36 1.71 1.51
CA LYS A 10 17.27 2.72 2.08
C LYS A 10 16.60 3.52 3.19
N ILE A 11 15.34 3.90 3.01
CA ILE A 11 14.61 4.65 4.03
C ILE A 11 14.25 3.76 5.21
N ASP A 12 13.84 2.52 4.95
CA ASP A 12 13.62 1.52 5.98
C ASP A 12 14.87 1.34 6.87
N ALA A 13 16.04 1.18 6.24
CA ALA A 13 17.31 1.11 6.97
C ALA A 13 17.61 2.39 7.78
N PHE A 14 17.25 3.57 7.27
CA PHE A 14 17.40 4.82 8.01
C PHE A 14 16.56 4.82 9.30
N PHE A 15 15.29 4.43 9.23
CA PHE A 15 14.44 4.31 10.42
C PHE A 15 14.95 3.22 11.36
N ARG A 16 15.37 2.06 10.85
CA ARG A 16 15.92 0.98 11.68
C ARG A 16 17.16 1.40 12.47
N ILE A 17 18.03 2.23 11.88
CA ILE A 17 19.19 2.79 12.59
C ILE A 17 18.75 3.69 13.75
N ASP A 18 17.72 4.50 13.56
CA ASP A 18 17.19 5.34 14.63
C ASP A 18 16.50 4.52 15.73
N GLU A 19 15.79 3.45 15.36
CA GLU A 19 15.21 2.48 16.29
C GLU A 19 16.28 1.86 17.20
N ILE A 20 17.38 1.37 16.61
CA ILE A 20 18.53 0.80 17.35
C ILE A 20 19.12 1.82 18.34
N LYS A 21 19.20 3.10 17.96
CA LYS A 21 19.69 4.15 18.88
C LYS A 21 18.75 4.37 20.06
N ILE A 22 17.44 4.24 19.87
CA ILE A 22 16.45 4.38 20.94
C ILE A 22 16.52 3.16 21.86
N GLU A 23 16.57 1.94 21.31
CA GLU A 23 16.76 0.70 22.07
C GLU A 23 18.04 0.74 22.93
N ALA A 24 19.13 1.26 22.39
CA ALA A 24 20.38 1.42 23.13
C ALA A 24 20.25 2.42 24.30
N LYS A 25 19.39 3.44 24.19
CA LYS A 25 19.10 4.37 25.30
C LYS A 25 18.21 3.71 26.36
N GLU A 26 17.20 2.96 25.95
CA GLU A 26 16.33 2.18 26.84
C GLU A 26 17.15 1.17 27.65
N TYR A 27 18.05 0.43 26.99
CA TYR A 27 18.94 -0.51 27.68
C TYR A 27 19.83 0.18 28.72
N LYS A 28 20.37 1.37 28.41
CA LYS A 28 21.17 2.16 29.35
C LYS A 28 20.36 2.62 30.55
N LEU A 29 19.13 3.07 30.34
CA LEU A 29 18.23 3.46 31.42
C LEU A 29 17.97 2.28 32.37
N ASN A 30 17.59 1.12 31.81
CA ASN A 30 17.36 -0.10 32.59
C ASN A 30 18.59 -0.50 33.41
N LEU A 31 19.80 -0.33 32.86
CA LEU A 31 21.03 -0.63 33.58
C LEU A 31 21.31 0.37 34.72
N ALA A 32 21.00 1.65 34.53
CA ALA A 32 21.16 2.69 35.56
C ALA A 32 20.16 2.49 36.71
N GLU A 33 18.91 2.11 36.39
CA GLU A 33 17.89 1.72 37.38
C GLU A 33 18.36 0.54 38.24
N LEU A 34 18.93 -0.49 37.61
CA LEU A 34 19.45 -1.69 38.32
C LEU A 34 20.66 -1.40 39.20
N LYS A 35 21.43 -0.36 38.88
CA LYS A 35 22.65 0.02 39.61
C LYS A 35 22.42 1.09 40.67
N GLU A 36 21.18 1.58 40.82
CA GLU A 36 20.84 2.68 41.71
C GLU A 36 21.76 3.91 41.49
N GLU A 37 22.08 4.20 40.23
CA GLU A 37 22.92 5.36 39.91
C GLU A 37 22.19 6.67 40.27
N ASP A 38 22.90 7.63 40.86
CA ASP A 38 22.37 8.96 41.24
C ASP A 38 22.22 9.85 40.00
N VAL A 39 21.28 9.46 39.12
CA VAL A 39 20.95 10.09 37.85
C VAL A 39 19.46 10.41 37.85
N ASP A 40 19.06 11.49 37.16
CA ASP A 40 17.65 11.84 36.95
C ASP A 40 16.97 10.85 35.97
N LEU A 41 16.63 9.67 36.51
CA LEU A 41 15.99 8.56 35.79
C LEU A 41 14.62 8.95 35.22
N GLU A 42 13.89 9.81 35.92
CA GLU A 42 12.55 10.25 35.51
C GLU A 42 12.62 11.09 34.22
N SER A 43 13.48 12.11 34.19
CA SER A 43 13.66 12.93 32.98
C SER A 43 14.23 12.12 31.83
N MET A 44 15.16 11.20 32.09
CA MET A 44 15.71 10.31 31.06
C MET A 44 14.64 9.39 30.48
N GLY A 45 13.83 8.75 31.32
CA GLY A 45 12.72 7.89 30.91
C GLY A 45 11.69 8.65 30.07
N PHE A 46 11.32 9.86 30.50
CA PHE A 46 10.42 10.73 29.75
C PHE A 46 10.96 11.06 28.35
N LEU A 47 12.23 11.48 28.24
CA LEU A 47 12.85 11.82 26.96
C LEU A 47 12.97 10.61 26.02
N ILE A 48 13.27 9.43 26.55
CA ILE A 48 13.34 8.19 25.76
C ILE A 48 11.96 7.84 25.22
N LYS A 49 10.92 7.90 26.06
CA LYS A 49 9.52 7.68 25.64
C LYS A 49 9.09 8.66 24.55
N MET A 50 9.42 9.95 24.70
CA MET A 50 9.13 10.96 23.68
C MET A 50 9.85 10.67 22.35
N ASN A 51 11.10 10.20 22.40
CA ASN A 51 11.83 9.79 21.19
C ASN A 51 11.18 8.58 20.50
N ARG A 52 10.72 7.58 21.26
CA ARG A 52 10.03 6.39 20.75
C ARG A 52 8.75 6.78 20.01
N ILE A 53 7.88 7.56 20.66
CA ILE A 53 6.62 8.06 20.06
C ILE A 53 6.90 8.87 18.78
N ALA A 54 7.89 9.77 18.82
CA ALA A 54 8.24 10.58 17.67
C ALA A 54 8.79 9.74 16.50
N HIS A 55 9.54 8.67 16.79
CA HIS A 55 10.06 7.75 15.79
C HIS A 55 8.92 6.96 15.12
N GLU A 56 8.07 6.32 15.92
CA GLU A 56 6.93 5.51 15.45
C GLU A 56 5.96 6.36 14.61
N THR A 57 5.65 7.56 15.07
CA THR A 57 4.76 8.49 14.35
C THR A 57 5.34 8.85 12.97
N LYS A 58 6.64 9.20 12.91
CA LYS A 58 7.30 9.58 11.65
C LYS A 58 7.42 8.40 10.69
N TYR A 59 7.74 7.22 11.23
CA TYR A 59 7.92 6.03 10.41
C TYR A 59 6.59 5.57 9.84
N ASN A 60 5.52 5.50 10.65
CA ASN A 60 4.20 5.16 10.16
C ASN A 60 3.69 6.19 9.13
N LEU A 61 3.92 7.50 9.34
CA LEU A 61 3.58 8.52 8.34
C LEU A 61 4.31 8.29 7.00
N PHE A 62 5.60 7.93 7.05
CA PHE A 62 6.35 7.57 5.86
C PHE A 62 5.75 6.34 5.15
N LEU A 63 5.40 5.30 5.89
CA LEU A 63 4.83 4.07 5.35
C LEU A 63 3.44 4.30 4.73
N LYS A 64 2.58 5.07 5.41
CA LYS A 64 1.28 5.52 4.88
C LYS A 64 1.44 6.30 3.58
N SER A 65 2.36 7.27 3.54
CA SER A 65 2.65 8.04 2.32
C SER A 65 3.13 7.14 1.18
N SER A 66 3.97 6.17 1.51
CA SER A 66 4.48 5.17 0.56
C SER A 66 3.37 4.28 0.00
N ALA A 67 2.42 3.84 0.84
CA ALA A 67 1.23 3.09 0.41
C ALA A 67 0.43 3.86 -0.65
N VAL A 68 0.17 5.16 -0.39
CA VAL A 68 -0.54 6.03 -1.33
C VAL A 68 0.21 6.14 -2.65
N MET A 69 1.52 6.35 -2.60
CA MET A 69 2.36 6.44 -3.80
C MET A 69 2.36 5.15 -4.62
N ILE A 70 2.49 3.99 -3.98
CA ILE A 70 2.45 2.68 -4.64
C ILE A 70 1.12 2.52 -5.39
N TYR A 71 -0.01 2.78 -4.73
CA TYR A 71 -1.32 2.67 -5.35
C TYR A 71 -1.50 3.65 -6.52
N SER A 72 -1.08 4.90 -6.36
CA SER A 72 -1.19 5.91 -7.43
C SER A 72 -0.29 5.58 -8.63
N ALA A 73 0.88 4.98 -8.40
CA ALA A 73 1.74 4.47 -9.47
C ALA A 73 1.09 3.29 -10.21
N PHE A 74 0.43 2.39 -9.48
CA PHE A 74 -0.36 1.31 -10.06
C PHE A 74 -1.51 1.84 -10.91
N GLU A 75 -2.34 2.74 -10.37
CA GLU A 75 -3.46 3.37 -11.08
C GLU A 75 -3.01 4.02 -12.40
N SER A 76 -1.93 4.81 -12.34
CA SER A 76 -1.38 5.47 -13.52
C SER A 76 -0.86 4.47 -14.55
N SER A 77 -0.21 3.39 -14.09
CA SER A 77 0.33 2.35 -14.97
C SER A 77 -0.80 1.57 -15.65
N LEU A 78 -1.86 1.21 -14.93
CA LEU A 78 -3.01 0.50 -15.49
C LEU A 78 -3.75 1.36 -16.52
N LEU A 79 -3.89 2.65 -16.24
CA LEU A 79 -4.43 3.59 -17.22
C LEU A 79 -3.56 3.63 -18.49
N SER A 80 -2.24 3.73 -18.35
CA SER A 80 -1.33 3.72 -19.50
C SER A 80 -1.41 2.44 -20.31
N VAL A 81 -1.53 1.27 -19.66
CA VAL A 81 -1.74 -0.01 -20.34
C VAL A 81 -3.06 0.01 -21.14
N ALA A 82 -4.16 0.44 -20.52
CA ALA A 82 -5.45 0.53 -21.20
C ALA A 82 -5.43 1.51 -22.40
N GLN A 83 -4.71 2.62 -22.28
CA GLN A 83 -4.52 3.57 -23.38
C GLN A 83 -3.69 2.96 -24.52
N ALA A 84 -2.58 2.30 -24.21
CA ALA A 84 -1.75 1.63 -25.21
C ALA A 84 -2.52 0.55 -25.97
N VAL A 85 -3.32 -0.25 -25.28
CA VAL A 85 -4.18 -1.27 -25.90
C VAL A 85 -5.24 -0.62 -26.81
N SER A 86 -5.86 0.48 -26.37
CA SER A 86 -6.81 1.25 -27.19
C SER A 86 -6.17 1.79 -28.47
N GLU A 87 -4.94 2.31 -28.38
CA GLU A 87 -4.20 2.86 -29.51
C GLU A 87 -3.81 1.77 -30.51
N VAL A 88 -3.31 0.63 -30.03
CA VAL A 88 -2.89 -0.49 -30.89
C VAL A 88 -4.06 -1.13 -31.62
N THR A 89 -5.24 -1.16 -30.99
CA THR A 89 -6.46 -1.77 -31.56
C THR A 89 -7.34 -0.77 -32.31
N ASP A 90 -6.91 0.49 -32.47
CA ASP A 90 -7.67 1.59 -33.09
C ASP A 90 -9.09 1.77 -32.53
N MET A 91 -9.24 1.56 -31.21
CA MET A 91 -10.53 1.74 -30.53
C MET A 91 -10.80 3.21 -30.26
N LYS A 92 -11.96 3.70 -30.69
CA LYS A 92 -12.40 5.10 -30.54
C LYS A 92 -12.93 5.44 -29.15
N VAL A 93 -13.08 4.45 -28.26
CA VAL A 93 -13.62 4.66 -26.92
C VAL A 93 -12.53 5.21 -26.00
N ASN A 94 -12.71 6.42 -25.51
CA ASN A 94 -11.75 7.06 -24.62
C ASN A 94 -11.73 6.38 -23.24
N VAL A 95 -10.60 5.80 -22.88
CA VAL A 95 -10.35 5.08 -21.62
C VAL A 95 -10.77 5.89 -20.38
N ARG A 96 -10.41 7.18 -20.30
CA ARG A 96 -10.71 8.03 -19.14
C ARG A 96 -12.19 8.39 -19.01
N LYS A 97 -12.94 8.35 -20.12
CA LYS A 97 -14.38 8.62 -20.15
C LYS A 97 -15.21 7.35 -20.03
N TYR A 98 -14.58 6.18 -20.15
CA TYR A 98 -15.26 4.93 -19.96
C TYR A 98 -15.73 4.83 -18.50
N LYS A 99 -17.02 4.58 -18.34
CA LYS A 99 -17.67 4.36 -17.06
C LYS A 99 -18.40 3.03 -17.15
N LYS A 100 -18.31 2.23 -16.09
CA LYS A 100 -19.08 0.98 -15.99
C LYS A 100 -20.57 1.24 -16.23
N LYS A 101 -21.20 0.35 -17.00
CA LYS A 101 -22.67 0.35 -17.16
C LYS A 101 -23.35 -0.55 -16.12
N SER A 102 -22.62 -1.52 -15.57
CA SER A 102 -23.11 -2.51 -14.62
C SER A 102 -22.89 -2.07 -13.17
N SER A 103 -23.70 -2.61 -12.26
CA SER A 103 -23.54 -2.50 -10.80
C SER A 103 -22.51 -3.51 -10.26
N ASP A 104 -21.48 -3.85 -11.02
CA ASP A 104 -20.49 -4.83 -10.57
C ASP A 104 -19.64 -4.23 -9.45
N ASP A 105 -19.82 -4.74 -8.24
CA ASP A 105 -19.17 -4.25 -7.03
C ASP A 105 -17.70 -4.70 -6.93
N GLN A 106 -17.23 -5.57 -7.84
CA GLN A 106 -15.84 -6.03 -7.87
C GLN A 106 -14.86 -4.99 -8.46
N PHE A 107 -15.35 -4.08 -9.30
CA PHE A 107 -14.52 -3.10 -10.01
C PHE A 107 -14.90 -1.68 -9.62
N LEU A 108 -14.23 -1.17 -8.59
CA LEU A 108 -14.59 0.09 -7.95
C LEU A 108 -13.58 1.21 -8.27
N GLY A 109 -14.08 2.45 -8.27
CA GLY A 109 -13.27 3.65 -8.51
C GLY A 109 -12.71 3.80 -9.93
N GLY A 110 -11.77 4.73 -10.10
CA GLY A 110 -11.11 5.01 -11.38
C GLY A 110 -10.36 3.80 -11.93
N VAL A 111 -9.58 3.15 -11.06
CA VAL A 111 -8.82 1.93 -11.36
C VAL A 111 -9.71 0.80 -11.85
N GLY A 112 -10.85 0.55 -11.19
CA GLY A 112 -11.82 -0.45 -11.62
C GLY A 112 -12.41 -0.16 -13.01
N ASN A 113 -12.63 1.11 -13.36
CA ASN A 113 -13.07 1.46 -14.72
C ASN A 113 -12.01 1.12 -15.78
N TYR A 114 -10.72 1.23 -15.46
CA TYR A 114 -9.65 0.86 -16.41
C TYR A 114 -9.57 -0.66 -16.62
N ALA A 115 -9.74 -1.44 -15.55
CA ALA A 115 -9.85 -2.90 -15.65
C ALA A 115 -11.09 -3.32 -16.46
N LEU A 116 -12.27 -2.77 -16.14
CA LEU A 116 -13.49 -3.05 -16.90
C LEU A 116 -13.38 -2.63 -18.36
N TYR A 117 -12.70 -1.53 -18.68
CA TYR A 117 -12.44 -1.14 -20.06
C TYR A 117 -11.70 -2.25 -20.81
N LEU A 118 -10.63 -2.80 -20.22
CA LEU A 118 -9.86 -3.91 -20.76
C LEU A 118 -10.73 -5.17 -20.96
N ILE A 119 -11.56 -5.52 -19.97
CA ILE A 119 -12.44 -6.70 -20.02
C ILE A 119 -13.56 -6.52 -21.05
N GLU A 120 -14.32 -5.43 -20.97
CA GLU A 120 -15.55 -5.26 -21.74
C GLU A 120 -15.29 -4.80 -23.19
N VAL A 121 -14.33 -3.90 -23.40
CA VAL A 121 -14.05 -3.31 -24.73
C VAL A 121 -13.09 -4.21 -25.50
N HIS A 122 -12.02 -4.67 -24.86
CA HIS A 122 -10.99 -5.47 -25.51
C HIS A 122 -11.14 -6.97 -25.29
N LYS A 123 -12.18 -7.41 -24.56
CA LYS A 123 -12.48 -8.84 -24.33
C LYS A 123 -11.29 -9.60 -23.77
N ILE A 124 -10.52 -8.97 -22.89
CA ILE A 124 -9.40 -9.61 -22.21
C ILE A 124 -9.96 -10.63 -21.22
N GLU A 125 -9.39 -11.83 -21.25
CA GLU A 125 -9.75 -12.89 -20.32
C GLU A 125 -9.16 -12.59 -18.95
N TRP A 126 -10.05 -12.28 -18.01
CA TRP A 126 -9.67 -11.94 -16.64
C TRP A 126 -9.31 -13.15 -15.78
N GLY A 127 -9.62 -14.35 -16.26
CA GLY A 127 -9.33 -15.63 -15.60
C GLY A 127 -7.87 -15.76 -15.16
N GLY A 128 -7.66 -15.93 -13.85
CA GLY A 128 -6.37 -16.01 -13.19
C GLY A 128 -5.84 -14.68 -12.65
N LEU A 129 -6.58 -13.57 -12.82
CA LEU A 129 -6.25 -12.25 -12.26
C LEU A 129 -7.14 -11.87 -11.06
N GLU A 130 -8.20 -12.63 -10.79
CA GLU A 130 -9.25 -12.29 -9.83
C GLU A 130 -8.72 -12.14 -8.40
N GLU A 131 -7.92 -13.10 -7.95
CA GLU A 131 -7.37 -13.10 -6.58
C GLU A 131 -6.42 -11.92 -6.36
N MET A 132 -5.53 -11.66 -7.32
CA MET A 132 -4.61 -10.52 -7.26
C MET A 132 -5.39 -9.21 -7.29
N TRP A 133 -6.42 -9.12 -8.14
CA TRP A 133 -7.27 -7.95 -8.25
C TRP A 133 -8.05 -7.67 -6.95
N GLU A 134 -8.63 -8.71 -6.33
CA GLU A 134 -9.37 -8.56 -5.08
C GLU A 134 -8.49 -7.98 -3.98
N ARG A 135 -7.25 -8.49 -3.85
CA ARG A 135 -6.27 -7.95 -2.89
C ARG A 135 -5.88 -6.51 -3.21
N ILE A 136 -5.69 -6.17 -4.49
CA ILE A 136 -5.44 -4.78 -4.92
C ILE A 136 -6.63 -3.86 -4.60
N ASP A 137 -7.87 -4.33 -4.74
CA ASP A 137 -9.06 -3.57 -4.38
C ASP A 137 -9.21 -3.40 -2.86
N LYS A 138 -8.87 -4.42 -2.06
CA LYS A 138 -8.77 -4.29 -0.59
C LYS A 138 -7.70 -3.26 -0.20
N PHE A 139 -6.57 -3.23 -0.91
CA PHE A 139 -5.56 -2.20 -0.70
C PHE A 139 -6.04 -0.78 -1.07
N ARG A 140 -6.93 -0.64 -2.07
CA ARG A 140 -7.61 0.64 -2.38
C ARG A 140 -8.38 1.18 -1.17
N PHE A 141 -9.08 0.31 -0.44
CA PHE A 141 -9.79 0.70 0.78
C PHE A 141 -8.84 1.30 1.82
N VAL A 142 -7.75 0.57 2.16
CA VAL A 142 -6.70 1.05 3.08
C VAL A 142 -6.13 2.39 2.62
N ARG A 143 -5.79 2.50 1.33
CA ARG A 143 -5.28 3.74 0.73
C ARG A 143 -6.27 4.90 0.86
N ASN A 144 -7.57 4.65 0.71
CA ASN A 144 -8.59 5.69 0.82
C ASN A 144 -8.73 6.20 2.25
N CYS A 145 -8.68 5.32 3.26
CA CYS A 145 -8.62 5.73 4.66
C CYS A 145 -7.38 6.60 4.92
N ILE A 146 -6.22 6.25 4.36
CA ILE A 146 -5.00 7.05 4.48
C ILE A 146 -5.17 8.43 3.84
N VAL A 147 -5.64 8.50 2.59
CA VAL A 147 -5.72 9.77 1.85
C VAL A 147 -6.79 10.70 2.40
N HIS A 148 -7.93 10.17 2.81
CA HIS A 148 -9.08 10.99 3.19
C HIS A 148 -9.17 11.26 4.69
N LYS A 149 -8.58 10.40 5.52
CA LYS A 149 -8.69 10.46 6.99
C LYS A 149 -7.33 10.38 7.70
N GLY A 150 -6.22 10.57 6.99
CA GLY A 150 -4.87 10.43 7.59
C GLY A 150 -4.55 9.00 8.08
N GLY A 151 -5.38 8.02 7.71
CA GLY A 151 -5.29 6.65 8.17
C GLY A 151 -5.98 6.43 9.51
N GLU A 152 -6.93 7.28 9.87
CA GLU A 152 -7.95 6.99 10.89
C GLU A 152 -9.14 6.23 10.24
N LEU A 153 -9.74 5.34 11.02
CA LEU A 153 -10.91 4.54 10.65
C LEU A 153 -12.13 5.04 11.42
N ASP A 154 -13.27 5.14 10.74
CA ASP A 154 -14.55 5.33 11.43
C ASP A 154 -15.03 3.99 12.02
N ALA A 155 -15.87 4.04 13.06
CA ALA A 155 -16.37 2.82 13.72
C ALA A 155 -17.06 1.81 12.78
N ASN A 156 -17.69 2.29 11.70
CA ASN A 156 -18.34 1.45 10.69
C ASN A 156 -17.35 0.82 9.68
N GLU A 157 -16.07 1.20 9.73
CA GLU A 157 -15.00 0.67 8.88
C GLU A 157 -14.17 -0.40 9.58
N PHE A 158 -14.32 -0.57 10.90
CA PHE A 158 -13.54 -1.51 11.69
C PHE A 158 -13.69 -2.95 11.22
N ASP A 159 -14.93 -3.42 11.03
CA ASP A 159 -15.17 -4.81 10.61
C ASP A 159 -14.52 -5.12 9.26
N ILE A 160 -14.64 -4.18 8.30
CA ILE A 160 -14.04 -4.31 6.97
C ILE A 160 -12.51 -4.29 7.06
N PHE A 161 -11.95 -3.37 7.84
CA PHE A 161 -10.51 -3.27 8.02
C PHE A 161 -9.95 -4.51 8.71
N ASP A 162 -10.60 -4.98 9.77
CA ASP A 162 -10.17 -6.14 10.55
C ASP A 162 -10.19 -7.40 9.68
N GLU A 163 -11.21 -7.58 8.83
CA GLU A 163 -11.24 -8.65 7.83
C GLU A 163 -10.07 -8.56 6.84
N VAL A 164 -9.76 -7.37 6.31
CA VAL A 164 -8.62 -7.16 5.41
C VAL A 164 -7.30 -7.48 6.12
N SER A 165 -7.12 -6.96 7.33
CA SER A 165 -5.90 -7.13 8.13
C SER A 165 -5.63 -8.58 8.52
N ALA A 166 -6.68 -9.39 8.74
CA ALA A 166 -6.55 -10.80 9.06
C ALA A 166 -5.86 -11.63 7.95
N HIS A 167 -5.89 -11.13 6.71
CA HIS A 167 -5.32 -11.79 5.53
C HIS A 167 -4.03 -11.12 5.03
N GLU A 168 -3.65 -9.97 5.61
CA GLU A 168 -2.55 -9.13 5.12
C GLU A 168 -1.51 -8.91 6.23
N SER A 169 -0.40 -9.64 6.15
CA SER A 169 0.68 -9.51 7.14
C SER A 169 1.32 -8.13 7.12
N GLY A 170 1.47 -7.52 8.30
CA GLY A 170 2.03 -6.19 8.47
C GLY A 170 1.01 -5.06 8.30
N LEU A 171 -0.28 -5.37 8.30
CA LEU A 171 -1.37 -4.40 8.40
C LEU A 171 -2.09 -4.61 9.74
N SER A 172 -2.23 -3.55 10.53
CA SER A 172 -2.96 -3.59 11.80
C SER A 172 -3.53 -2.22 12.16
N ARG A 173 -4.17 -2.09 13.31
CA ARG A 173 -4.59 -0.80 13.86
C ARG A 173 -4.33 -0.73 15.35
N ASP A 174 -4.05 0.47 15.82
CA ASP A 174 -4.06 0.84 17.24
C ASP A 174 -5.25 1.78 17.45
N GLU A 175 -6.24 1.31 18.21
CA GLU A 175 -7.56 1.95 18.31
C GLU A 175 -8.15 2.24 16.91
N GLU A 176 -8.24 3.51 16.54
CA GLU A 176 -8.81 3.99 15.27
C GLU A 176 -7.73 4.20 14.19
N VAL A 177 -6.44 4.07 14.53
CA VAL A 177 -5.33 4.45 13.68
C VAL A 177 -4.73 3.23 12.99
N ILE A 178 -4.72 3.23 11.66
CA ILE A 178 -4.04 2.23 10.83
C ILE A 178 -2.52 2.27 11.11
N LEU A 179 -1.95 1.10 11.36
CA LEU A 179 -0.52 0.85 11.42
C LEU A 179 -0.11 -0.01 10.22
N ILE A 180 1.00 0.37 9.59
CA ILE A 180 1.54 -0.32 8.42
C ILE A 180 2.99 -0.67 8.71
N ASP A 181 3.37 -1.89 8.38
CA ASP A 181 4.75 -2.34 8.37
C ASP A 181 5.35 -2.28 6.97
N PHE A 182 6.66 -2.13 6.90
CA PHE A 182 7.41 -2.17 5.64
C PHE A 182 7.17 -3.45 4.82
N PHE A 183 6.98 -4.58 5.50
CA PHE A 183 6.73 -5.87 4.87
C PHE A 183 5.44 -5.86 4.05
N TYR A 184 4.38 -5.24 4.58
CA TYR A 184 3.10 -5.11 3.87
C TYR A 184 3.25 -4.33 2.57
N LEU A 185 3.95 -3.19 2.60
CA LEU A 185 4.22 -2.38 1.40
C LEU A 185 4.98 -3.16 0.33
N THR A 186 5.96 -3.96 0.76
CA THR A 186 6.76 -4.78 -0.15
C THR A 186 5.89 -5.85 -0.81
N GLN A 187 5.05 -6.55 -0.04
CA GLN A 187 4.14 -7.56 -0.57
C GLN A 187 3.16 -6.98 -1.59
N ILE A 188 2.53 -5.85 -1.27
CA ILE A 188 1.58 -5.20 -2.18
C ILE A 188 2.28 -4.71 -3.46
N PHE A 189 3.50 -4.18 -3.34
CA PHE A 189 4.26 -3.76 -4.51
C PHE A 189 4.59 -4.94 -5.44
N GLU A 190 5.03 -6.08 -4.89
CA GLU A 190 5.29 -7.28 -5.68
C GLU A 190 4.00 -7.85 -6.28
N LEU A 191 2.91 -7.91 -5.52
CA LEU A 191 1.59 -8.33 -6.01
C LEU A 191 1.15 -7.51 -7.23
N MET A 192 1.31 -6.18 -7.18
CA MET A 192 0.99 -5.29 -8.29
C MET A 192 1.89 -5.51 -9.50
N LYS A 193 3.17 -5.84 -9.27
CA LYS A 193 4.11 -6.17 -10.35
C LYS A 193 3.69 -7.47 -11.03
N ASP A 194 3.41 -8.50 -10.25
CA ASP A 194 3.00 -9.83 -10.73
C ASP A 194 1.66 -9.75 -11.46
N PHE A 195 0.73 -8.93 -10.97
CA PHE A 195 -0.52 -8.62 -11.68
C PHE A 195 -0.26 -8.04 -13.07
N PHE A 196 0.64 -7.05 -13.20
CA PHE A 196 0.97 -6.48 -14.50
C PHE A 196 1.67 -7.46 -15.42
N GLU A 197 2.55 -8.32 -14.90
CA GLU A 197 3.20 -9.37 -15.70
C GLU A 197 2.15 -10.35 -16.25
N ALA A 198 1.24 -10.82 -15.41
CA ALA A 198 0.14 -11.70 -15.82
C ALA A 198 -0.81 -11.01 -16.81
N LEU A 199 -1.18 -9.75 -16.58
CA LEU A 199 -2.01 -8.97 -17.49
C LEU A 199 -1.35 -8.82 -18.87
N CYS A 200 -0.05 -8.50 -18.92
CA CYS A 200 0.70 -8.40 -20.16
C CYS A 200 0.69 -9.71 -20.96
N LEU A 201 0.84 -10.87 -20.30
CA LEU A 201 0.74 -12.17 -20.97
C LEU A 201 -0.65 -12.40 -21.60
N LYS A 202 -1.72 -11.97 -20.92
CA LYS A 202 -3.09 -12.04 -21.47
C LYS A 202 -3.28 -11.09 -22.66
N LEU A 203 -2.59 -9.95 -22.68
CA LEU A 203 -2.62 -8.97 -23.77
C LEU A 203 -1.87 -9.47 -25.01
N ASP A 204 -0.69 -10.07 -24.82
CA ASP A 204 0.19 -10.55 -25.90
C ASP A 204 -0.50 -11.62 -26.77
N GLY A 205 -1.31 -12.48 -26.14
CA GLY A 205 -2.02 -13.55 -26.84
C GLY A 205 -3.23 -13.13 -27.69
N ARG A 206 -3.75 -11.89 -27.56
CA ARG A 206 -5.00 -11.46 -28.23
C ARG A 206 -4.91 -10.16 -29.03
N VAL A 207 -4.02 -9.23 -28.66
CA VAL A 207 -4.05 -7.85 -29.18
C VAL A 207 -3.06 -7.60 -30.31
N PHE A 208 -1.96 -8.36 -30.39
CA PHE A 208 -0.85 -8.07 -31.32
C PHE A 208 -0.73 -9.02 -32.52
N ILE A 209 -1.62 -10.00 -32.64
CA ILE A 209 -1.69 -10.84 -33.83
C ILE A 209 -2.59 -10.12 -34.85
N LYS A 210 -1.96 -9.45 -35.81
CA LYS A 210 -2.63 -8.97 -37.03
C LYS A 210 -3.03 -10.13 -37.94
#